data_AF-A0A5N5TKY4-F1
#
_entry.id   AF-A0A5N5TKY4-F1
#
_cell.length_a   1.000
_cell.length_b   1.000
_cell.length_c   1.000
_cell.angle_alpha   90.00
_cell.angle_beta   90.00
_cell.angle_gamma   90.00
#
_symmetry.space_group_name_H-M   'P 1'
#
loop_
_entity.id
_entity.type
_entity.pdbx_description
1 polymer ?
#
loop_
_entity_poly.entity_id
_entity_poly.type
_entity_poly.pdbx_seq_one_letter_code
_entity_poly.pdbx_strand_id
1 'polypeptide(L)'
;MRQLFTEVYLVSNADKYKHFERWAATASDFPLENLINDGSTLPTNSLGSLADFELVLRVKNLWEQDVVVIAGDMLFQDCKFEMSQVLEFFRHKSDGDVAIYYEMHESESTLSRGIVEVCSETKRIMKFLEKPKSTQTNSRYASVVFYCFRPLTLQNVLSYLKSSEIQRPNFGSFMQWLINEEKVTVYGMKLPTGFQLIGDVGLKDYESWVKYFSKQAHSFEIKGPITKRAYARIGLIGNPSDGFFGKTISLSIKNFWAETTIEESPTLRLIPHPLNDPTEFGSLSDLHGISSKEGYQGGLRLLQATCKMFYHFCAHRGIALSRRNFTLSYDTNIPRQVGLAGSSAIVTATLKCLMEFYNLTESDLPKPLQPKFILEVEKEELMINAGLQDRVVQVYEGLIYMDFTRELMNKLGHGHYEYININWTELPRFFLTYLSNPSDSGKIHSDVSTRFHTGDKVVQQGMSDLASLTDETLVAINERRWNDVAKFMQKNFSLRRQMYGDAVLGKSNIKMIEIGQKHGVAVKFPGSGGAVLGLLNSDTVIDDLRKEYQSHGCVFVEVIPHIPQ
;
A
#
# COMPACT_ATOMS: atom_id res chain seq x y z
N MET A 1 6.93 22.62 -9.62
CA MET A 1 6.83 22.24 -11.05
C MET A 1 8.19 22.31 -11.74
N ARG A 2 8.98 23.40 -11.64
CA ARG A 2 10.33 23.52 -12.24
C ARG A 2 11.37 22.48 -11.77
N GLN A 3 11.15 21.77 -10.66
CA GLN A 3 12.02 20.66 -10.23
C GLN A 3 11.72 19.32 -10.93
N LEU A 4 10.58 19.21 -11.63
CA LEU A 4 10.13 17.95 -12.25
C LEU A 4 10.38 17.90 -13.77
N PHE A 5 10.51 19.07 -14.41
CA PHE A 5 10.70 19.21 -15.85
C PHE A 5 11.96 20.01 -16.12
N THR A 6 12.76 19.54 -17.09
CA THR A 6 13.98 20.25 -17.53
C THR A 6 13.62 21.60 -18.15
N GLU A 7 12.61 21.62 -19.01
CA GLU A 7 12.15 22.81 -19.74
C GLU A 7 10.62 22.79 -19.87
N VAL A 8 10.02 23.97 -20.02
CA VAL A 8 8.57 24.14 -20.27
C VAL A 8 8.39 25.12 -21.42
N TYR A 9 7.58 24.73 -22.41
CA TYR A 9 7.28 25.52 -23.60
C TYR A 9 5.80 25.89 -23.65
N LEU A 10 5.48 27.07 -24.17
CA LEU A 10 4.11 27.54 -24.38
C LEU A 10 3.96 27.95 -25.84
N VAL A 11 2.94 27.42 -26.51
CA VAL A 11 2.58 27.86 -27.87
C VAL A 11 1.40 28.82 -27.78
N SER A 12 1.49 29.91 -28.52
CA SER A 12 0.40 30.87 -28.67
C SER A 12 0.29 31.32 -30.12
N ASN A 13 -0.90 31.75 -30.50
CA ASN A 13 -1.11 32.40 -31.78
C ASN A 13 -0.56 33.83 -31.79
N ALA A 14 -0.35 34.39 -32.98
CA ALA A 14 0.22 35.72 -33.13
C ALA A 14 -0.68 36.82 -32.56
N ASP A 15 -2.01 36.63 -32.58
CA ASP A 15 -2.98 37.57 -31.99
C ASP A 15 -2.79 37.71 -30.48
N LYS A 16 -2.56 36.59 -29.77
CA LYS A 16 -2.41 36.56 -28.30
C LYS A 16 -0.97 36.60 -27.83
N TYR A 17 0.02 36.38 -28.71
CA TYR A 17 1.44 36.30 -28.36
C TYR A 17 1.92 37.47 -27.49
N LYS A 18 1.55 38.72 -27.82
CA LYS A 18 2.00 39.90 -27.07
C LYS A 18 1.51 39.91 -25.62
N HIS A 19 0.35 39.32 -25.34
CA HIS A 19 -0.16 39.18 -23.98
C HIS A 19 0.68 38.18 -23.19
N PHE A 20 1.02 37.04 -23.79
CA PHE A 20 1.88 36.03 -23.16
C PHE A 20 3.33 36.48 -23.00
N GLU A 21 3.87 37.23 -23.96
CA GLU A 21 5.22 37.82 -23.87
C GLU A 21 5.31 38.77 -22.67
N ARG A 22 4.31 39.65 -22.50
CA ARG A 22 4.24 40.54 -21.32
C ARG A 22 4.11 39.74 -20.03
N TRP A 23 3.20 38.77 -19.99
CA TRP A 23 3.02 37.91 -18.83
C TRP A 23 4.33 37.19 -18.43
N ALA A 24 5.04 36.62 -19.39
CA ALA A 24 6.30 35.94 -19.18
C ALA A 24 7.39 36.88 -18.63
N ALA A 25 7.50 38.08 -19.20
CA ALA A 25 8.50 39.07 -18.82
C ALA A 25 8.23 39.76 -17.47
N THR A 26 6.97 39.93 -17.06
CA THR A 26 6.62 40.77 -15.89
C THR A 26 6.02 40.01 -14.71
N ALA A 27 5.47 38.80 -14.92
CA ALA A 27 4.62 38.15 -13.91
C ALA A 27 5.00 36.70 -13.55
N SER A 28 5.82 35.98 -14.34
CA SER A 28 6.01 34.54 -14.14
C SER A 28 7.45 34.01 -14.25
N ASP A 29 8.47 34.86 -14.42
CA ASP A 29 9.87 34.49 -14.70
C ASP A 29 9.97 33.40 -15.79
N PHE A 30 9.03 33.36 -16.73
CA PHE A 30 8.96 32.33 -17.76
C PHE A 30 9.94 32.69 -18.89
N PRO A 31 10.83 31.76 -19.33
CA PRO A 31 11.81 32.09 -20.35
C PRO A 31 11.14 32.52 -21.65
N LEU A 32 11.44 33.74 -22.13
CA LEU A 32 10.81 34.30 -23.33
C LEU A 32 11.13 33.47 -24.57
N GLU A 33 12.32 32.88 -24.63
CA GLU A 33 12.73 31.95 -25.67
C GLU A 33 11.84 30.71 -25.74
N ASN A 34 11.14 30.34 -24.66
CA ASN A 34 10.26 29.18 -24.60
C ASN A 34 8.81 29.50 -24.98
N LEU A 35 8.49 30.76 -25.27
CA LEU A 35 7.21 31.17 -25.85
C LEU A 35 7.29 31.11 -27.38
N ILE A 36 6.52 30.19 -27.96
CA ILE A 36 6.51 29.91 -29.40
C ILE A 36 5.26 30.54 -30.01
N ASN A 37 5.47 31.30 -31.10
CA ASN A 37 4.40 31.88 -31.89
C ASN A 37 4.10 30.97 -33.09
N ASP A 38 2.87 30.47 -33.20
CA ASP A 38 2.45 29.63 -34.34
C ASP A 38 2.20 30.43 -35.63
N GLY A 39 2.15 31.77 -35.55
CA GLY A 39 1.94 32.69 -36.67
C GLY A 39 0.48 32.87 -37.09
N SER A 40 -0.45 32.11 -36.52
CA SER A 40 -1.88 32.23 -36.80
C SER A 40 -2.48 33.48 -36.15
N THR A 41 -3.46 34.09 -36.81
CA THR A 41 -4.09 35.34 -36.36
C THR A 41 -5.61 35.22 -36.29
N LEU A 42 -6.16 34.16 -36.87
CA LEU A 42 -7.59 33.89 -36.94
C LEU A 42 -7.84 32.40 -36.65
N PRO A 43 -9.00 32.02 -36.11
CA PRO A 43 -9.35 30.60 -35.98
C PRO A 43 -9.35 29.87 -37.33
N THR A 44 -9.53 30.59 -38.45
CA THR A 44 -9.56 30.01 -39.79
C THR A 44 -8.19 29.54 -40.28
N ASN A 45 -7.11 30.21 -39.86
CA ASN A 45 -5.73 29.92 -40.23
C ASN A 45 -4.93 29.25 -39.11
N SER A 46 -5.59 28.72 -38.08
CA SER A 46 -4.91 27.95 -37.04
C SER A 46 -4.32 26.67 -37.61
N LEU A 47 -3.12 26.32 -37.15
CA LEU A 47 -2.42 25.10 -37.56
C LEU A 47 -3.11 23.84 -37.01
N GLY A 48 -3.77 23.97 -35.86
CA GLY A 48 -4.34 22.86 -35.10
C GLY A 48 -3.38 22.36 -34.03
N SER A 49 -3.92 21.87 -32.92
CA SER A 49 -3.14 21.59 -31.71
C SER A 49 -2.01 20.57 -31.88
N LEU A 50 -2.16 19.62 -32.82
CA LEU A 50 -1.11 18.67 -33.13
C LEU A 50 0.02 19.29 -33.98
N ALA A 51 -0.31 20.21 -34.88
CA ALA A 51 0.68 20.93 -35.67
C ALA A 51 1.43 21.97 -34.80
N ASP A 52 0.74 22.61 -33.85
CA ASP A 52 1.38 23.44 -32.83
C ASP A 52 2.39 22.64 -32.01
N PHE A 53 2.05 21.39 -31.66
CA PHE A 53 2.95 20.48 -30.97
C PHE A 53 4.18 20.10 -31.84
N GLU A 54 3.98 19.75 -33.11
CA GLU A 54 5.08 19.52 -34.06
C GLU A 54 6.02 20.72 -34.15
N LEU A 55 5.46 21.94 -34.22
CA LEU A 55 6.23 23.17 -34.27
C LEU A 55 7.18 23.29 -33.08
N VAL A 56 6.72 22.97 -31.87
CA VAL A 56 7.58 22.93 -30.68
C VAL A 56 8.68 21.89 -30.81
N LEU A 57 8.32 20.65 -31.16
CA LEU A 57 9.28 19.55 -31.30
C LEU A 57 10.39 19.91 -32.28
N ARG A 58 10.04 20.53 -33.40
CA ARG A 58 10.99 20.96 -34.44
C ARG A 58 11.84 22.16 -34.02
N VAL A 59 11.23 23.22 -33.51
CA VAL A 59 11.96 24.47 -33.14
C VAL A 59 12.88 24.24 -31.96
N LYS A 60 12.51 23.36 -31.03
CA LYS A 60 13.27 23.08 -29.80
C LYS A 60 14.06 21.77 -29.86
N ASN A 61 14.00 21.05 -30.97
CA ASN A 61 14.70 19.78 -31.19
C ASN A 61 14.45 18.74 -30.08
N LEU A 62 13.18 18.44 -29.80
CA LEU A 62 12.75 17.60 -28.68
C LEU A 62 12.48 16.14 -29.07
N TRP A 63 12.85 15.73 -30.28
CA TRP A 63 12.50 14.42 -30.85
C TRP A 63 13.04 13.21 -30.06
N GLU A 64 14.14 13.41 -29.33
CA GLU A 64 14.79 12.38 -28.52
C GLU A 64 14.50 12.52 -27.02
N GLN A 65 13.49 13.30 -26.65
CA GLN A 65 13.11 13.54 -25.25
C GLN A 65 11.74 12.94 -24.93
N ASP A 66 11.53 12.58 -23.67
CA ASP A 66 10.19 12.34 -23.14
C ASP A 66 9.45 13.68 -23.00
N VAL A 67 8.24 13.79 -23.54
CA VAL A 67 7.50 15.05 -23.59
C VAL A 67 6.13 14.90 -22.94
N VAL A 68 5.81 15.82 -22.03
CA VAL A 68 4.46 15.96 -21.48
C VAL A 68 3.73 17.10 -22.16
N VAL A 69 2.56 16.82 -22.71
CA VAL A 69 1.69 17.78 -23.39
C VAL A 69 0.46 18.00 -22.54
N ILE A 70 0.13 19.27 -22.27
CA ILE A 70 -1.06 19.66 -21.51
C ILE A 70 -1.77 20.77 -22.27
N ALA A 71 -3.09 20.64 -22.42
CA ALA A 71 -3.95 21.69 -22.95
C ALA A 71 -3.89 22.96 -22.07
N GLY A 72 -3.64 24.12 -22.66
CA GLY A 72 -3.48 25.38 -21.94
C GLY A 72 -4.76 25.90 -21.28
N ASP A 73 -5.92 25.42 -21.71
CA ASP A 73 -7.25 25.68 -21.15
C ASP A 73 -7.63 24.70 -20.03
N MET A 74 -6.74 23.76 -19.68
CA MET A 74 -6.99 22.81 -18.60
C MET A 74 -6.82 23.47 -17.23
N LEU A 75 -7.94 23.69 -16.55
CA LEU A 75 -7.95 24.15 -15.17
C LEU A 75 -7.95 22.96 -14.21
N PHE A 76 -6.88 22.86 -13.43
CA PHE A 76 -6.79 21.90 -12.34
C PHE A 76 -7.65 22.43 -11.18
N GLN A 77 -8.83 21.83 -10.99
CA GLN A 77 -9.69 22.06 -9.83
C GLN A 77 -8.93 21.87 -8.52
N ASP A 78 -8.06 20.87 -8.50
CA ASP A 78 -7.54 20.34 -7.26
C ASP A 78 -6.16 20.96 -6.99
N CYS A 79 -6.09 21.84 -5.98
CA CYS A 79 -4.83 22.15 -5.27
C CYS A 79 -4.10 20.85 -4.85
N LYS A 80 -4.84 19.74 -4.89
CA LYS A 80 -4.46 18.41 -4.53
C LYS A 80 -4.05 17.44 -5.65
N PHE A 81 -4.04 17.85 -6.91
CA PHE A 81 -3.43 17.05 -7.98
C PHE A 81 -1.90 17.20 -7.98
N GLU A 82 -1.16 16.08 -7.99
CA GLU A 82 0.30 16.07 -8.01
C GLU A 82 0.85 15.54 -9.33
N MET A 83 1.52 16.41 -10.09
CA MET A 83 2.18 16.07 -11.35
C MET A 83 3.24 14.96 -11.20
N SER A 84 3.87 14.84 -10.03
CA SER A 84 4.86 13.79 -9.74
C SER A 84 4.29 12.39 -9.91
N GLN A 85 3.03 12.15 -9.54
CA GLN A 85 2.40 10.83 -9.66
C GLN A 85 2.23 10.41 -11.13
N VAL A 86 1.89 11.37 -12.00
CA VAL A 86 1.79 11.10 -13.45
C VAL A 86 3.16 10.72 -14.02
N LEU A 87 4.21 11.46 -13.64
CA LEU A 87 5.56 11.18 -14.10
C LEU A 87 6.10 9.85 -13.57
N GLU A 88 5.79 9.50 -12.33
CA GLU A 88 6.17 8.20 -11.73
C GLU A 88 5.46 7.04 -12.45
N PHE A 89 4.15 7.18 -12.70
CA PHE A 89 3.40 6.19 -13.49
C PHE A 89 3.97 6.05 -14.91
N PHE A 90 4.28 7.16 -15.58
CA PHE A 90 4.89 7.15 -16.91
C PHE A 90 6.28 6.48 -16.92
N ARG A 91 7.14 6.76 -15.93
CA ARG A 91 8.45 6.09 -15.79
C ARG A 91 8.29 4.59 -15.57
N HIS A 92 7.29 4.16 -14.80
CA HIS A 92 7.04 2.75 -14.55
C HIS A 92 6.53 2.00 -15.79
N LYS A 93 5.75 2.67 -16.65
CA LYS A 93 5.28 2.13 -17.93
C LYS A 93 6.34 2.31 -19.02
N SER A 94 7.50 1.67 -18.83
CA SER A 94 8.70 1.84 -19.65
C SER A 94 8.52 1.51 -21.15
N ASP A 95 7.48 0.78 -21.51
CA ASP A 95 7.20 0.27 -22.85
C ASP A 95 6.05 1.01 -23.58
N GLY A 96 5.51 2.08 -23.00
CA GLY A 96 4.42 2.83 -23.63
C GLY A 96 4.25 4.26 -23.14
N ASP A 97 3.36 4.96 -23.82
CA ASP A 97 2.96 6.34 -23.48
C ASP A 97 1.90 6.34 -22.38
N VAL A 98 1.60 7.52 -21.84
CA VAL A 98 0.51 7.69 -20.86
C VAL A 98 -0.48 8.73 -21.35
N ALA A 99 -1.76 8.41 -21.23
CA ALA A 99 -2.84 9.35 -21.44
C ALA A 99 -3.74 9.42 -20.20
N ILE A 100 -4.09 10.65 -19.83
CA ILE A 100 -4.93 10.89 -18.68
C ILE A 100 -6.41 10.86 -19.08
N TYR A 101 -7.25 10.29 -18.20
CA TYR A 101 -8.70 10.25 -18.39
C TYR A 101 -9.46 10.47 -17.08
N TYR A 102 -10.72 10.85 -17.19
CA TYR A 102 -11.66 10.95 -16.06
C TYR A 102 -12.97 10.23 -16.39
N GLU A 103 -13.74 9.94 -15.36
CA GLU A 103 -15.08 9.38 -15.52
C GLU A 103 -16.10 10.50 -15.67
N MET A 104 -16.79 10.52 -16.81
CA MET A 104 -17.77 11.54 -17.16
C MET A 104 -19.03 11.41 -16.31
N HIS A 105 -19.56 12.54 -15.83
CA HIS A 105 -20.88 12.58 -15.20
C HIS A 105 -21.98 12.19 -16.20
N GLU A 106 -23.10 11.63 -15.73
CA GLU A 106 -24.20 11.15 -16.60
C GLU A 106 -24.75 12.22 -17.55
N SER A 107 -24.71 13.48 -17.14
CA SER A 107 -25.17 14.62 -17.94
C SER A 107 -24.20 15.04 -19.06
N GLU A 108 -22.95 14.57 -19.05
CA GLU A 108 -21.95 14.95 -20.06
C GLU A 108 -22.13 14.14 -21.37
N SER A 109 -21.92 14.79 -22.51
CA SER A 109 -22.07 14.15 -23.83
C SER A 109 -20.74 13.62 -24.35
N THR A 110 -20.71 12.36 -24.80
CA THR A 110 -19.53 11.72 -25.43
C THR A 110 -19.11 12.40 -26.74
N LEU A 111 -19.99 13.19 -27.37
CA LEU A 111 -19.70 13.95 -28.58
C LEU A 111 -18.75 15.14 -28.35
N SER A 112 -18.43 15.46 -27.10
CA SER A 112 -17.61 16.61 -26.75
C SER A 112 -16.13 16.27 -26.51
N ARG A 113 -15.79 14.97 -26.36
CA ARG A 113 -14.46 14.50 -25.93
C ARG A 113 -14.03 13.23 -26.66
N GLY A 114 -12.72 12.96 -26.64
CA GLY A 114 -12.21 11.63 -26.92
C GLY A 114 -12.59 10.66 -25.80
N ILE A 115 -13.07 9.47 -26.14
CA ILE A 115 -13.47 8.42 -25.20
C ILE A 115 -12.50 7.25 -25.29
N VAL A 116 -12.06 6.75 -24.14
CA VAL A 116 -11.11 5.64 -24.03
C VAL A 116 -11.77 4.40 -23.44
N GLU A 117 -11.39 3.23 -23.95
CA GLU A 117 -11.70 1.94 -23.35
C GLU A 117 -10.43 1.41 -22.69
N VAL A 118 -10.43 1.32 -21.36
CA VAL A 118 -9.23 1.00 -20.56
C VAL A 118 -9.35 -0.40 -19.97
N CYS A 119 -8.34 -1.23 -20.18
CA CYS A 119 -8.24 -2.53 -19.52
C CYS A 119 -8.04 -2.32 -18.01
N SER A 120 -8.94 -2.89 -17.19
CA SER A 120 -8.92 -2.72 -15.73
C SER A 120 -7.64 -3.25 -15.07
N GLU A 121 -7.08 -4.34 -15.61
CA GLU A 121 -5.91 -5.04 -15.10
C GLU A 121 -4.59 -4.36 -15.52
N THR A 122 -4.38 -4.21 -16.83
CA THR A 122 -3.10 -3.71 -17.38
C THR A 122 -3.01 -2.19 -17.40
N LYS A 123 -4.16 -1.51 -17.28
CA LYS A 123 -4.35 -0.08 -17.55
C LYS A 123 -4.06 0.32 -18.99
N ARG A 124 -3.89 -0.61 -19.93
CA ARG A 124 -3.71 -0.30 -21.35
C ARG A 124 -5.01 0.27 -21.93
N ILE A 125 -4.90 1.32 -22.74
CA ILE A 125 -6.01 1.83 -23.56
C ILE A 125 -6.16 0.89 -24.76
N MET A 126 -7.29 0.20 -24.82
CA MET A 126 -7.62 -0.77 -25.86
C MET A 126 -8.16 -0.09 -27.11
N LYS A 127 -8.89 1.02 -26.91
CA LYS A 127 -9.49 1.80 -27.98
C LYS A 127 -9.58 3.27 -27.60
N PHE A 128 -9.34 4.14 -28.56
CA PHE A 128 -9.60 5.57 -28.44
C PHE A 128 -10.59 5.98 -29.54
N LEU A 129 -11.63 6.73 -29.18
CA LEU A 129 -12.66 7.20 -30.10
C LEU A 129 -12.79 8.71 -29.96
N GLU A 130 -12.54 9.47 -31.03
CA GLU A 130 -12.71 10.92 -31.00
C GLU A 130 -14.19 11.29 -31.18
N LYS A 131 -14.78 11.90 -30.14
CA LYS A 131 -16.16 12.42 -30.12
C LYS A 131 -17.22 11.43 -30.64
N PRO A 132 -17.27 10.19 -30.11
CA PRO A 132 -18.17 9.16 -30.58
C PRO A 132 -19.63 9.45 -30.21
N LYS A 133 -20.54 8.97 -31.06
CA LYS A 133 -21.95 8.80 -30.71
C LYS A 133 -22.08 7.76 -29.60
N SER A 134 -23.10 7.91 -28.75
CA SER A 134 -23.38 7.00 -27.63
C SER A 134 -23.59 5.54 -28.05
N THR A 135 -23.89 5.28 -29.32
CA THR A 135 -24.04 3.92 -29.87
C THR A 135 -22.72 3.23 -30.20
N GLN A 136 -21.59 3.94 -30.19
CA GLN A 136 -20.30 3.41 -30.64
C GLN A 136 -19.45 2.83 -29.49
N THR A 137 -19.73 3.18 -28.24
CA THR A 137 -19.06 2.67 -27.05
C THR A 137 -19.95 2.82 -25.81
N ASN A 138 -19.81 1.89 -24.87
CA ASN A 138 -20.42 1.98 -23.55
C ASN A 138 -19.51 2.67 -22.53
N SER A 139 -18.26 2.97 -22.90
CA SER A 139 -17.31 3.63 -21.99
C SER A 139 -17.73 5.07 -21.71
N ARG A 140 -17.56 5.47 -20.45
CA ARG A 140 -17.75 6.84 -19.95
C ARG A 140 -16.43 7.47 -19.50
N TYR A 141 -15.30 6.93 -19.97
CA TYR A 141 -13.98 7.47 -19.67
C TYR A 141 -13.55 8.46 -20.74
N ALA A 142 -13.59 9.75 -20.41
CA ALA A 142 -13.15 10.82 -21.30
C ALA A 142 -11.65 11.07 -21.14
N SER A 143 -10.93 11.08 -22.27
CA SER A 143 -9.55 11.53 -22.33
C SER A 143 -9.49 13.04 -22.45
N VAL A 144 -8.47 13.61 -21.82
CA VAL A 144 -8.13 15.03 -21.86
C VAL A 144 -6.76 15.17 -22.52
N VAL A 145 -6.47 16.33 -23.11
CA VAL A 145 -5.13 16.60 -23.67
C VAL A 145 -4.17 16.79 -22.50
N PHE A 146 -3.71 15.65 -21.99
CA PHE A 146 -2.71 15.49 -20.98
C PHE A 146 -2.05 14.15 -21.27
N TYR A 147 -0.97 14.20 -22.04
CA TYR A 147 -0.28 13.04 -22.61
C TYR A 147 1.20 13.08 -22.24
N CYS A 148 1.78 11.92 -21.96
CA CYS A 148 3.22 11.74 -21.82
C CYS A 148 3.69 10.86 -22.97
N PHE A 149 4.47 11.42 -23.89
CA PHE A 149 4.98 10.75 -25.08
C PHE A 149 6.45 10.41 -24.94
N ARG A 150 6.81 9.21 -25.39
CA ARG A 150 8.19 8.76 -25.57
C ARG A 150 8.74 9.19 -26.94
N PRO A 151 10.07 9.28 -27.11
CA PRO A 151 10.72 9.61 -28.38
C PRO A 151 10.20 8.85 -29.60
N LEU A 152 9.95 7.54 -29.44
CA LEU A 152 9.44 6.70 -30.51
C LEU A 152 8.10 7.21 -31.07
N THR A 153 7.17 7.58 -30.18
CA THR A 153 5.85 8.09 -30.57
C THR A 153 5.92 9.49 -31.16
N LEU A 154 6.90 10.31 -30.77
CA LEU A 154 7.09 11.64 -31.37
C LEU A 154 7.33 11.52 -32.89
N GLN A 155 8.00 10.47 -33.35
CA GLN A 155 8.21 10.23 -34.79
C GLN A 155 6.89 9.96 -35.53
N ASN A 156 5.90 9.33 -34.88
CA ASN A 156 4.59 9.09 -35.47
C ASN A 156 3.81 10.38 -35.72
N VAL A 157 4.11 11.48 -35.03
CA VAL A 157 3.49 12.80 -35.30
C VAL A 157 3.77 13.23 -36.73
N LEU A 158 5.01 13.10 -37.20
CA LEU A 158 5.39 13.45 -38.57
C LEU A 158 4.71 12.53 -39.59
N SER A 159 4.64 11.24 -39.32
CA SER A 159 3.99 10.26 -40.19
C SER A 159 2.51 10.56 -40.36
N TYR A 160 1.82 10.90 -39.26
CA TYR A 160 0.40 11.27 -39.28
C TYR A 160 0.15 12.57 -40.03
N LEU A 161 0.96 13.61 -39.78
CA LEU A 161 0.81 14.90 -40.45
C LEU A 161 1.07 14.80 -41.96
N LYS A 162 1.96 13.91 -42.41
CA LYS A 162 2.23 13.67 -43.85
C LYS A 162 1.15 12.88 -44.57
N SER A 163 0.49 11.95 -43.89
CA SER A 163 -0.49 11.05 -44.50
C SER A 163 -1.89 11.64 -44.63
N SER A 164 -2.14 12.77 -43.96
CA SER A 164 -3.49 13.28 -43.75
C SER A 164 -3.83 14.49 -44.64
N GLU A 165 -4.94 14.43 -45.39
CA GLU A 165 -5.61 15.61 -46.00
C GLU A 165 -6.35 16.47 -44.95
N ILE A 166 -5.89 16.46 -43.70
CA ILE A 166 -6.60 17.09 -42.58
C ILE A 166 -6.27 18.58 -42.54
N GLN A 167 -7.27 19.42 -42.79
CA GLN A 167 -7.12 20.88 -42.71
C GLN A 167 -6.72 21.40 -41.32
N ARG A 168 -7.09 20.71 -40.23
CA ARG A 168 -6.74 21.06 -38.84
C ARG A 168 -6.49 19.83 -37.97
N PRO A 169 -5.27 19.30 -37.93
CA PRO A 169 -4.92 18.14 -37.12
C PRO A 169 -5.06 18.46 -35.62
N ASN A 170 -5.65 17.51 -34.88
CA ASN A 170 -5.88 17.63 -33.44
C ASN A 170 -5.45 16.34 -32.73
N PHE A 171 -5.20 16.45 -31.43
CA PHE A 171 -4.77 15.30 -30.62
C PHE A 171 -5.77 14.16 -30.59
N GLY A 172 -7.08 14.42 -30.57
CA GLY A 172 -8.08 13.37 -30.50
C GLY A 172 -8.04 12.42 -31.70
N SER A 173 -8.02 12.98 -32.91
CA SER A 173 -7.89 12.22 -34.16
C SER A 173 -6.53 11.51 -34.26
N PHE A 174 -5.45 12.13 -33.79
CA PHE A 174 -4.13 11.50 -33.73
C PHE A 174 -4.08 10.33 -32.76
N MET A 175 -4.58 10.48 -31.52
CA MET A 175 -4.61 9.41 -30.53
C MET A 175 -5.50 8.24 -30.98
N GLN A 176 -6.60 8.53 -31.67
CA GLN A 176 -7.43 7.51 -32.31
C GLN A 176 -6.63 6.69 -33.32
N TRP A 177 -5.93 7.34 -34.24
CA TRP A 177 -5.09 6.67 -35.25
C TRP A 177 -3.92 5.92 -34.60
N LEU A 178 -3.20 6.56 -33.68
CA LEU A 178 -2.03 6.03 -33.01
C LEU A 178 -2.34 4.73 -32.24
N ILE A 179 -3.45 4.69 -31.51
CA ILE A 179 -3.85 3.53 -30.70
C ILE A 179 -4.54 2.47 -31.57
N ASN A 180 -5.47 2.88 -32.45
CA ASN A 180 -6.31 1.94 -33.15
C ASN A 180 -5.65 1.38 -34.43
N GLU A 181 -4.80 2.15 -35.11
CA GLU A 181 -4.20 1.79 -36.39
C GLU A 181 -2.72 1.43 -36.23
N GLU A 182 -1.90 2.33 -35.68
CA GLU A 182 -0.45 2.08 -35.45
C GLU A 182 -0.17 1.14 -34.26
N LYS A 183 -1.21 0.83 -33.46
CA LYS A 183 -1.16 -0.09 -32.32
C LYS A 183 -0.12 0.27 -31.24
N VAL A 184 0.24 1.54 -31.13
CA VAL A 184 1.15 2.02 -30.09
C VAL A 184 0.55 1.74 -28.70
N THR A 185 1.41 1.31 -27.78
CA THR A 185 1.02 1.05 -26.40
C THR A 185 0.84 2.37 -25.65
N VAL A 186 -0.39 2.65 -25.22
CA VAL A 186 -0.71 3.79 -24.36
C VAL A 186 -1.44 3.30 -23.11
N TYR A 187 -1.01 3.74 -21.95
CA TYR A 187 -1.62 3.43 -20.66
C TYR A 187 -2.50 4.58 -20.17
N GLY A 188 -3.67 4.24 -19.63
CA GLY A 188 -4.61 5.18 -19.04
C GLY A 188 -4.35 5.37 -17.55
N MET A 189 -4.20 6.62 -17.10
CA MET A 189 -4.25 6.97 -15.68
C MET A 189 -5.53 7.76 -15.37
N LYS A 190 -6.27 7.33 -14.35
CA LYS A 190 -7.54 7.94 -13.96
C LYS A 190 -7.29 9.14 -13.04
N LEU A 191 -7.88 10.28 -13.35
CA LEU A 191 -7.93 11.43 -12.43
C LEU A 191 -9.08 11.29 -11.42
N PRO A 192 -8.91 11.77 -10.17
CA PRO A 192 -10.01 11.91 -9.23
C PRO A 192 -10.99 12.97 -9.75
N THR A 193 -12.26 12.85 -9.36
CA THR A 193 -13.39 13.64 -9.88
C THR A 193 -13.16 15.16 -9.85
N GLY A 194 -13.54 15.83 -10.97
CA GLY A 194 -13.87 17.27 -11.03
C GLY A 194 -13.13 18.11 -12.09
N PHE A 195 -12.64 17.47 -13.15
CA PHE A 195 -12.17 18.13 -14.36
C PHE A 195 -13.36 18.44 -15.30
N GLN A 196 -13.95 19.63 -15.16
CA GLN A 196 -15.17 20.01 -15.90
C GLN A 196 -14.98 21.17 -16.90
N LEU A 197 -13.83 21.83 -16.93
CA LEU A 197 -13.55 22.93 -17.86
C LEU A 197 -12.47 22.50 -18.86
N ILE A 198 -12.89 21.92 -19.99
CA ILE A 198 -12.02 21.46 -21.08
C ILE A 198 -12.72 21.81 -22.41
N GLY A 199 -12.07 22.47 -23.38
CA GLY A 199 -12.68 22.84 -24.67
C GLY A 199 -13.24 24.27 -24.74
N ASP A 200 -14.18 24.55 -25.65
CA ASP A 200 -14.79 25.89 -25.82
C ASP A 200 -15.63 26.27 -24.58
N VAL A 201 -14.98 26.81 -23.56
CA VAL A 201 -15.58 27.30 -22.31
C VAL A 201 -15.54 28.83 -22.29
N GLY A 202 -16.69 29.46 -22.05
CA GLY A 202 -16.82 30.91 -21.93
C GLY A 202 -16.77 31.39 -20.47
N LEU A 203 -16.75 32.71 -20.27
CA LEU A 203 -16.78 33.33 -18.94
C LEU A 203 -17.97 32.85 -18.09
N LYS A 204 -19.13 32.62 -18.72
CA LYS A 204 -20.33 32.16 -18.03
C LYS A 204 -20.18 30.74 -17.47
N ASP A 205 -19.47 29.87 -18.18
CA ASP A 205 -19.16 28.52 -17.72
C ASP A 205 -18.17 28.57 -16.56
N TYR A 206 -17.16 29.46 -16.66
CA TYR A 206 -16.23 29.74 -15.57
C TYR A 206 -16.93 30.28 -14.32
N GLU A 207 -17.83 31.25 -14.44
CA GLU A 207 -18.57 31.81 -13.29
C GLU A 207 -19.56 30.82 -12.68
N SER A 208 -20.24 30.02 -13.52
CA SER A 208 -21.15 28.97 -13.06
C SER A 208 -20.38 27.87 -12.32
N TRP A 209 -19.20 27.53 -12.83
CA TRP A 209 -18.24 26.63 -12.19
C TRP A 209 -17.78 27.19 -10.84
N VAL A 210 -17.25 28.42 -10.78
CA VAL A 210 -16.85 29.07 -9.52
C VAL A 210 -18.00 29.10 -8.50
N LYS A 211 -19.23 29.41 -8.92
CA LYS A 211 -20.42 29.43 -8.03
C LYS A 211 -20.83 28.05 -7.54
N TYR A 212 -20.79 27.03 -8.38
CA TYR A 212 -21.07 25.64 -8.00
C TYR A 212 -20.06 25.14 -6.97
N PHE A 213 -18.77 25.40 -7.19
CA PHE A 213 -17.71 24.94 -6.28
C PHE A 213 -17.58 25.76 -5.00
N SER A 214 -17.89 27.05 -5.01
CA SER A 214 -18.00 27.85 -3.78
C SER A 214 -19.01 27.26 -2.79
N LYS A 215 -20.08 26.63 -3.32
CA LYS A 215 -21.06 25.89 -2.52
C LYS A 215 -20.55 24.51 -2.07
N GLN A 216 -19.73 23.83 -2.88
CA GLN A 216 -19.15 22.52 -2.55
C GLN A 216 -17.98 22.60 -1.55
N ALA A 217 -17.19 23.67 -1.57
CA ALA A 217 -16.14 23.93 -0.58
C ALA A 217 -16.70 24.09 0.85
N HIS A 218 -17.97 24.48 0.99
CA HIS A 218 -18.70 24.53 2.26
C HIS A 218 -19.35 23.19 2.65
N SER A 219 -19.34 22.17 1.78
CA SER A 219 -19.91 20.84 2.06
C SER A 219 -18.85 19.75 2.32
N PHE A 220 -17.56 20.08 2.28
CA PHE A 220 -16.53 19.20 2.83
C PHE A 220 -16.56 19.32 4.36
N GLU A 221 -17.47 18.58 4.98
CA GLU A 221 -17.41 18.33 6.41
C GLU A 221 -15.98 17.89 6.76
N ILE A 222 -15.35 18.59 7.70
CA ILE A 222 -14.12 18.14 8.33
C ILE A 222 -14.47 16.80 8.99
N LYS A 223 -14.18 15.70 8.30
CA LYS A 223 -14.30 14.36 8.90
C LYS A 223 -13.42 14.38 10.13
N GLY A 224 -13.99 14.04 11.27
CA GLY A 224 -13.24 13.92 12.52
C GLY A 224 -12.07 12.93 12.39
N PRO A 225 -11.19 12.85 13.40
CA PRO A 225 -10.05 11.94 13.37
C PRO A 225 -10.49 10.50 13.07
N ILE A 226 -9.82 9.86 12.11
CA ILE A 226 -10.03 8.46 11.76
C ILE A 226 -9.07 7.64 12.60
N THR A 227 -9.62 6.75 13.42
CA THR A 227 -8.84 5.85 14.27
C THR A 227 -9.07 4.41 13.84
N LYS A 228 -7.99 3.68 13.58
CA LYS A 228 -8.02 2.26 13.23
C LYS A 228 -7.12 1.44 14.12
N ARG A 229 -7.62 0.27 14.49
CA ARG A 229 -6.96 -0.68 15.37
C ARG A 229 -6.59 -1.96 14.63
N ALA A 230 -5.45 -2.51 15.00
CA ALA A 230 -5.01 -3.86 14.68
C ALA A 230 -4.66 -4.59 15.96
N TYR A 231 -5.11 -5.83 16.09
CA TYR A 231 -4.91 -6.62 17.31
C TYR A 231 -3.63 -7.44 17.24
N ALA A 232 -3.04 -7.74 18.39
CA ALA A 232 -1.96 -8.72 18.44
C ALA A 232 -2.46 -10.10 18.00
N ARG A 233 -1.53 -10.99 17.66
CA ARG A 233 -1.82 -12.36 17.25
C ARG A 233 -0.98 -13.36 18.01
N ILE A 234 -1.51 -14.56 18.16
CA ILE A 234 -0.79 -15.74 18.66
C ILE A 234 -0.78 -16.82 17.58
N GLY A 235 0.41 -17.35 17.27
CA GLY A 235 0.57 -18.52 16.42
C GLY A 235 0.15 -19.78 17.16
N LEU A 236 -1.01 -20.35 16.80
CA LEU A 236 -1.54 -21.55 17.43
C LEU A 236 -0.76 -22.79 16.98
N ILE A 237 -0.48 -22.93 15.68
CA ILE A 237 0.30 -24.04 15.13
C ILE A 237 1.00 -23.64 13.81
N GLY A 238 2.02 -24.41 13.42
CA GLY A 238 2.68 -24.34 12.11
C GLY A 238 3.84 -23.35 12.03
N ASN A 239 3.90 -22.36 12.92
CA ASN A 239 5.01 -21.41 12.96
C ASN A 239 6.32 -22.09 13.39
N PRO A 240 7.47 -21.78 12.74
CA PRO A 240 7.71 -20.64 11.83
C PRO A 240 7.65 -20.98 10.32
N SER A 241 6.84 -21.96 9.88
CA SER A 241 6.84 -22.42 8.48
C SER A 241 6.28 -21.41 7.45
N ASP A 242 5.65 -20.33 7.90
CA ASP A 242 5.07 -19.27 7.05
C ASP A 242 6.11 -18.52 6.19
N GLY A 243 7.37 -18.47 6.62
CA GLY A 243 8.48 -17.96 5.82
C GLY A 243 9.05 -18.95 4.80
N PHE A 244 8.56 -20.20 4.80
CA PHE A 244 9.18 -21.35 4.12
C PHE A 244 8.19 -22.14 3.27
N PHE A 245 7.15 -21.48 2.76
CA PHE A 245 6.07 -22.10 1.97
C PHE A 245 5.25 -23.16 2.74
N GLY A 246 5.17 -23.02 4.06
CA GLY A 246 4.39 -23.89 4.93
C GLY A 246 2.97 -23.40 5.18
N LYS A 247 2.40 -23.87 6.29
CA LYS A 247 1.02 -23.61 6.69
C LYS A 247 0.98 -23.22 8.17
N THR A 248 0.03 -22.38 8.55
CA THR A 248 -0.13 -21.96 9.95
C THR A 248 -1.60 -21.79 10.33
N ILE A 249 -1.91 -21.94 11.62
CA ILE A 249 -3.17 -21.46 12.20
C ILE A 249 -2.82 -20.45 13.28
N SER A 250 -3.48 -19.30 13.26
CA SER A 250 -3.23 -18.23 14.23
C SER A 250 -4.54 -17.55 14.64
N LEU A 251 -4.52 -16.95 15.83
CA LEU A 251 -5.66 -16.29 16.45
C LEU A 251 -5.31 -14.85 16.78
N SER A 252 -6.14 -13.88 16.38
CA SER A 252 -6.05 -12.50 16.88
C SER A 252 -6.58 -12.40 18.30
N ILE A 253 -5.94 -11.58 19.16
CA ILE A 253 -6.27 -11.46 20.59
C ILE A 253 -6.52 -10.00 20.99
N LYS A 254 -7.60 -9.74 21.75
CA LYS A 254 -8.00 -8.40 22.20
C LYS A 254 -7.11 -7.85 23.32
N ASN A 255 -6.34 -8.70 23.99
CA ASN A 255 -5.47 -8.30 25.11
C ASN A 255 -4.54 -7.15 24.72
N PHE A 256 -4.02 -7.20 23.50
CA PHE A 256 -3.05 -6.24 23.01
C PHE A 256 -3.41 -5.74 21.62
N TRP A 257 -3.09 -4.49 21.35
CA TRP A 257 -3.46 -3.80 20.13
C TRP A 257 -2.44 -2.71 19.77
N ALA A 258 -2.41 -2.37 18.50
CA ALA A 258 -1.83 -1.14 17.99
C ALA A 258 -2.93 -0.34 17.31
N GLU A 259 -2.92 0.96 17.53
CA GLU A 259 -3.91 1.89 17.00
C GLU A 259 -3.18 3.03 16.32
N THR A 260 -3.71 3.46 15.19
CA THR A 260 -3.23 4.63 14.46
C THR A 260 -4.39 5.60 14.35
N THR A 261 -4.11 6.88 14.52
CA THR A 261 -5.06 7.97 14.30
C THR A 261 -4.53 8.88 13.20
N ILE A 262 -5.36 9.14 12.19
CA ILE A 262 -5.09 10.08 11.11
C ILE A 262 -6.14 11.20 11.14
N GLU A 263 -5.67 12.45 11.14
CA GLU A 263 -6.53 13.64 11.15
C GLU A 263 -6.05 14.60 10.06
N GLU A 264 -6.97 15.16 9.27
CA GLU A 264 -6.62 16.15 8.26
C GLU A 264 -6.03 17.40 8.93
N SER A 265 -4.93 17.91 8.39
CA SER A 265 -4.26 19.09 8.97
C SER A 265 -3.51 19.87 7.89
N PRO A 266 -3.17 21.15 8.11
CA PRO A 266 -2.53 21.97 7.08
C PRO A 266 -1.18 21.44 6.58
N THR A 267 -0.46 20.68 7.40
CA THR A 267 0.88 20.14 7.12
C THR A 267 0.94 18.65 7.43
N LEU A 268 1.60 17.84 6.61
CA LEU A 268 1.83 16.44 6.94
C LEU A 268 2.77 16.32 8.14
N ARG A 269 2.29 15.71 9.24
CA ARG A 269 3.05 15.52 10.48
C ARG A 269 2.96 14.08 10.94
N LEU A 270 4.11 13.48 11.23
CA LEU A 270 4.20 12.20 11.93
C LEU A 270 4.57 12.49 13.38
N ILE A 271 3.72 12.13 14.33
CA ILE A 271 3.92 12.43 15.75
C ILE A 271 4.71 11.30 16.41
N PRO A 272 5.92 11.56 16.96
CA PRO A 272 6.66 10.57 17.73
C PRO A 272 5.85 10.14 18.95
N HIS A 273 5.82 8.84 19.24
CA HIS A 273 5.16 8.37 20.46
C HIS A 273 5.99 8.75 21.69
N PRO A 274 5.40 9.35 22.75
CA PRO A 274 6.16 9.88 23.87
C PRO A 274 7.01 8.82 24.60
N LEU A 275 6.55 7.57 24.65
CA LEU A 275 7.28 6.47 25.29
C LEU A 275 8.09 5.61 24.32
N ASN A 276 7.67 5.50 23.05
CA ASN A 276 8.21 4.51 22.12
C ASN A 276 9.15 5.15 21.08
N ASP A 277 9.06 6.47 20.91
CA ASP A 277 9.97 7.31 20.13
C ASP A 277 10.39 8.54 20.97
N PRO A 278 10.94 8.36 22.20
CA PRO A 278 11.26 9.48 23.07
C PRO A 278 12.32 10.38 22.44
N THR A 279 12.04 11.68 22.38
CA THR A 279 12.98 12.72 21.94
C THR A 279 13.48 13.59 23.08
N GLU A 280 12.92 13.42 24.26
CA GLU A 280 13.25 14.15 25.48
C GLU A 280 13.53 13.14 26.61
N PHE A 281 14.60 13.38 27.36
CA PHE A 281 15.08 12.49 28.41
C PHE A 281 15.41 13.31 29.65
N GLY A 282 15.20 12.74 30.85
CA GLY A 282 15.51 13.42 32.11
C GLY A 282 17.00 13.69 32.30
N SER A 283 17.86 12.84 31.76
CA SER A 283 19.31 12.95 31.84
C SER A 283 20.00 12.09 30.76
N LEU A 284 21.32 12.25 30.60
CA LEU A 284 22.13 11.36 29.77
C LEU A 284 22.11 9.91 30.27
N SER A 285 21.98 9.71 31.59
CA SER A 285 21.86 8.38 32.18
C SER A 285 20.56 7.70 31.76
N ASP A 286 19.45 8.45 31.71
CA ASP A 286 18.16 7.92 31.27
C ASP A 286 18.18 7.57 29.79
N LEU A 287 18.75 8.45 28.95
CA LEU A 287 18.97 8.17 27.53
C LEU A 287 19.80 6.89 27.35
N HIS A 288 20.92 6.76 28.06
CA HIS A 288 21.76 5.56 27.99
C HIS A 288 20.99 4.29 28.41
N GLY A 289 20.25 4.35 29.52
CA GLY A 289 19.49 3.21 30.04
C GLY A 289 18.37 2.76 29.09
N ILE A 290 17.56 3.71 28.61
CA ILE A 290 16.44 3.44 27.70
C ILE A 290 16.97 2.94 26.36
N SER A 291 17.91 3.64 25.72
CA SER A 291 18.43 3.24 24.41
C SER A 291 19.19 1.91 24.45
N SER A 292 19.86 1.59 25.55
CA SER A 292 20.54 0.28 25.69
C SER A 292 19.55 -0.88 25.81
N LYS A 293 18.38 -0.64 26.43
CA LYS A 293 17.36 -1.67 26.63
C LYS A 293 16.42 -1.82 25.43
N GLU A 294 15.98 -0.70 24.88
CA GLU A 294 14.89 -0.63 23.91
C GLU A 294 15.36 -0.38 22.47
N GLY A 295 16.65 -0.08 22.31
CA GLY A 295 17.24 0.34 21.05
C GLY A 295 16.86 1.78 20.68
N TYR A 296 17.12 2.11 19.41
CA TYR A 296 16.95 3.47 18.88
C TYR A 296 15.73 3.61 17.96
N GLN A 297 15.09 2.50 17.62
CA GLN A 297 14.05 2.45 16.58
C GLN A 297 12.69 2.19 17.22
N GLY A 298 11.79 3.17 17.14
CA GLY A 298 10.40 3.04 17.56
C GLY A 298 9.43 2.83 16.39
N GLY A 299 8.17 3.22 16.57
CA GLY A 299 7.10 3.03 15.58
C GLY A 299 7.01 4.17 14.56
N LEU A 300 7.65 5.32 14.80
CA LEU A 300 7.65 6.44 13.87
C LEU A 300 8.15 6.05 12.46
N ARG A 301 9.20 5.22 12.39
CA ARG A 301 9.73 4.70 11.12
C ARG A 301 8.72 3.80 10.38
N LEU A 302 7.88 3.06 11.13
CA LEU A 302 6.86 2.19 10.55
C LEU A 302 5.77 3.04 9.91
N LEU A 303 5.36 4.13 10.57
CA LEU A 303 4.43 5.10 9.98
C LEU A 303 4.99 5.68 8.69
N GLN A 304 6.23 6.18 8.72
CA GLN A 304 6.88 6.79 7.57
C GLN A 304 7.03 5.83 6.38
N ALA A 305 7.52 4.61 6.64
CA ALA A 305 7.67 3.58 5.61
C ALA A 305 6.30 3.17 5.02
N THR A 306 5.27 3.04 5.86
CA THR A 306 3.92 2.73 5.38
C THR A 306 3.38 3.83 4.46
N CYS A 307 3.53 5.11 4.83
CA CYS A 307 3.12 6.24 3.99
C CYS A 307 3.88 6.26 2.66
N LYS A 308 5.20 6.04 2.66
CA LYS A 308 6.02 5.98 1.45
C LYS A 308 5.55 4.85 0.52
N MET A 309 5.43 3.64 1.05
CA MET A 309 4.99 2.47 0.28
C MET A 309 3.56 2.63 -0.22
N PHE A 310 2.67 3.27 0.55
CA PHE A 310 1.30 3.53 0.14
C PHE A 310 1.24 4.51 -1.04
N TYR A 311 2.02 5.60 -0.99
CA TYR A 311 2.12 6.55 -2.11
C TYR A 311 2.64 5.85 -3.37
N HIS A 312 3.72 5.08 -3.24
CA HIS A 312 4.30 4.30 -4.34
C HIS A 312 3.30 3.29 -4.93
N PHE A 313 2.58 2.55 -4.07
CA PHE A 313 1.53 1.62 -4.49
C PHE A 313 0.45 2.33 -5.32
N CYS A 314 -0.03 3.49 -4.85
CA CYS A 314 -1.06 4.25 -5.56
C CYS A 314 -0.55 4.75 -6.91
N ALA A 315 0.65 5.32 -6.96
CA ALA A 315 1.28 5.76 -8.20
C ALA A 315 1.42 4.60 -9.21
N HIS A 316 1.93 3.45 -8.79
CA HIS A 316 2.07 2.25 -9.64
C HIS A 316 0.74 1.72 -10.19
N ARG A 317 -0.33 1.82 -9.41
CA ARG A 317 -1.67 1.37 -9.80
C ARG A 317 -2.46 2.41 -10.61
N GLY A 318 -1.90 3.60 -10.82
CA GLY A 318 -2.56 4.72 -11.49
C GLY A 318 -3.70 5.30 -10.65
N ILE A 319 -3.59 5.21 -9.33
CA ILE A 319 -4.50 5.81 -8.35
C ILE A 319 -3.92 7.17 -7.95
N ALA A 320 -4.54 8.23 -8.46
CA ALA A 320 -4.16 9.58 -8.08
C ALA A 320 -4.65 9.88 -6.65
N LEU A 321 -3.72 10.19 -5.75
CA LEU A 321 -4.06 10.63 -4.40
C LEU A 321 -4.27 12.14 -4.39
N SER A 322 -5.33 12.59 -3.74
CA SER A 322 -5.47 14.01 -3.42
C SER A 322 -4.38 14.41 -2.42
N ARG A 323 -3.53 15.41 -2.68
CA ARG A 323 -2.74 16.21 -1.70
C ARG A 323 -3.54 16.71 -0.48
N ARG A 324 -3.85 15.79 0.42
CA ARG A 324 -4.39 16.09 1.74
C ARG A 324 -3.25 15.89 2.72
N ASN A 325 -2.94 16.95 3.45
CA ASN A 325 -2.01 16.86 4.55
C ASN A 325 -2.75 16.31 5.78
N PHE A 326 -2.02 15.61 6.64
CA PHE A 326 -2.60 14.97 7.81
C PHE A 326 -1.59 14.87 8.94
N THR A 327 -2.08 14.84 10.16
CA THR A 327 -1.33 14.44 11.34
C THR A 327 -1.58 12.95 11.57
N LEU A 328 -0.51 12.19 11.74
CA LEU A 328 -0.55 10.75 11.96
C LEU A 328 0.17 10.42 13.26
N SER A 329 -0.51 9.73 14.16
CA SER A 329 0.04 9.24 15.43
C SER A 329 -0.34 7.77 15.62
N TYR A 330 0.36 7.09 16.51
CA TYR A 330 0.02 5.73 16.90
C TYR A 330 0.12 5.56 18.41
N ASP A 331 -0.58 4.57 18.94
CA ASP A 331 -0.46 4.08 20.31
C ASP A 331 -0.48 2.55 20.30
N THR A 332 0.14 1.92 21.29
CA THR A 332 0.12 0.47 21.42
C THR A 332 0.41 0.03 22.84
N ASN A 333 -0.30 -1.03 23.26
CA ASN A 333 0.01 -1.76 24.49
C ASN A 333 0.67 -3.12 24.20
N ILE A 334 1.07 -3.42 22.95
CA ILE A 334 1.75 -4.68 22.61
C ILE A 334 3.17 -4.64 23.19
N PRO A 335 3.55 -5.57 24.07
CA PRO A 335 4.89 -5.57 24.65
C PRO A 335 5.96 -5.74 23.56
N ARG A 336 7.07 -5.01 23.70
CA ARG A 336 8.17 -5.05 22.73
C ARG A 336 8.93 -6.38 22.84
N GLN A 337 9.42 -6.88 21.71
CA GLN A 337 10.35 -8.01 21.62
C GLN A 337 9.86 -9.36 22.21
N VAL A 338 8.55 -9.55 22.40
CA VAL A 338 7.97 -10.82 22.90
C VAL A 338 7.26 -11.64 21.82
N GLY A 339 7.52 -11.34 20.54
CA GLY A 339 7.00 -12.13 19.43
C GLY A 339 5.48 -12.00 19.20
N LEU A 340 4.84 -10.91 19.63
CA LEU A 340 3.39 -10.66 19.50
C LEU A 340 2.98 -9.77 18.31
N ALA A 341 3.87 -9.62 17.31
CA ALA A 341 3.59 -8.90 16.07
C ALA A 341 3.25 -7.40 16.24
N GLY A 342 3.94 -6.71 17.16
CA GLY A 342 3.71 -5.28 17.41
C GLY A 342 4.03 -4.39 16.20
N SER A 343 5.12 -4.66 15.46
CA SER A 343 5.50 -3.87 14.29
C SER A 343 4.45 -3.98 13.17
N SER A 344 4.07 -5.20 12.80
CA SER A 344 3.09 -5.43 11.75
C SER A 344 1.69 -4.94 12.15
N ALA A 345 1.35 -4.92 13.45
CA ALA A 345 0.11 -4.32 13.94
C ALA A 345 0.06 -2.81 13.67
N ILE A 346 1.14 -2.08 13.96
CA ILE A 346 1.25 -0.63 13.67
C ILE A 346 1.13 -0.37 12.17
N VAL A 347 1.83 -1.15 11.33
CA VAL A 347 1.75 -1.03 9.87
C VAL A 347 0.33 -1.32 9.38
N THR A 348 -0.33 -2.35 9.91
CA THR A 348 -1.70 -2.72 9.54
C THR A 348 -2.71 -1.62 9.92
N ALA A 349 -2.63 -1.09 11.14
CA ALA A 349 -3.49 0.00 11.61
C ALA A 349 -3.29 1.27 10.77
N THR A 350 -2.04 1.55 10.38
CA THR A 350 -1.68 2.68 9.52
C THR A 350 -2.21 2.52 8.11
N LEU A 351 -2.10 1.33 7.51
CA LEU A 351 -2.68 1.05 6.21
C LEU A 351 -4.20 1.24 6.22
N LYS A 352 -4.90 0.70 7.24
CA LYS A 352 -6.36 0.88 7.41
C LYS A 352 -6.73 2.37 7.48
N CYS A 353 -5.95 3.19 8.20
CA CYS A 353 -6.14 4.64 8.27
C CYS A 353 -5.95 5.33 6.91
N LEU A 354 -4.87 5.02 6.19
CA LEU A 354 -4.57 5.63 4.89
C LEU A 354 -5.62 5.26 3.84
N MET A 355 -6.06 4.00 3.81
CA MET A 355 -7.13 3.56 2.91
C MET A 355 -8.41 4.36 3.16
N GLU A 356 -8.86 4.47 4.42
CA GLU A 356 -10.06 5.25 4.74
C GLU A 356 -9.89 6.75 4.48
N PHE A 357 -8.74 7.32 4.86
CA PHE A 357 -8.47 8.74 4.68
C PHE A 357 -8.50 9.15 3.19
N TYR A 358 -7.98 8.30 2.31
CA TYR A 358 -7.99 8.53 0.86
C TYR A 358 -9.18 7.90 0.13
N ASN A 359 -10.14 7.33 0.86
CA ASN A 359 -11.31 6.61 0.32
C ASN A 359 -10.95 5.46 -0.64
N LEU A 360 -9.83 4.77 -0.42
CA LEU A 360 -9.51 3.51 -1.10
C LEU A 360 -10.29 2.37 -0.44
N THR A 361 -10.81 1.47 -1.27
CA THR A 361 -11.54 0.30 -0.81
C THR A 361 -10.83 -1.00 -1.21
N GLU A 362 -11.43 -2.15 -0.88
CA GLU A 362 -10.90 -3.44 -1.31
C GLU A 362 -10.94 -3.65 -2.83
N SER A 363 -11.63 -2.80 -3.61
CA SER A 363 -11.49 -2.81 -5.07
C SER A 363 -10.12 -2.29 -5.54
N ASP A 364 -9.52 -1.38 -4.77
CA ASP A 364 -8.24 -0.73 -5.09
C ASP A 364 -7.07 -1.55 -4.54
N LEU A 365 -7.20 -2.00 -3.28
CA LEU A 365 -6.28 -2.91 -2.63
C LEU A 365 -7.03 -4.13 -2.06
N PRO A 366 -7.18 -5.20 -2.87
CA PRO A 366 -7.86 -6.42 -2.46
C PRO A 366 -7.36 -6.97 -1.13
N LYS A 367 -8.29 -7.38 -0.26
CA LYS A 367 -7.99 -7.91 1.08
C LYS A 367 -6.90 -9.00 1.09
N PRO A 368 -6.87 -9.98 0.16
CA PRO A 368 -5.80 -10.99 0.14
C PRO A 368 -4.40 -10.44 -0.17
N LEU A 369 -4.30 -9.25 -0.78
CA LEU A 369 -3.04 -8.59 -1.11
C LEU A 369 -2.54 -7.65 0.00
N GLN A 370 -3.40 -7.20 0.91
CA GLN A 370 -3.00 -6.32 2.03
C GLN A 370 -1.90 -6.95 2.91
N PRO A 371 -1.95 -8.25 3.28
CA PRO A 371 -0.86 -8.89 4.01
C PRO A 371 0.48 -8.79 3.27
N LYS A 372 0.49 -8.91 1.94
CA LYS A 372 1.72 -8.80 1.15
C LYS A 372 2.27 -7.37 1.19
N PHE A 373 1.42 -6.36 1.01
CA PHE A 373 1.83 -4.95 1.14
C PHE A 373 2.46 -4.67 2.52
N ILE A 374 1.83 -5.16 3.60
CA ILE A 374 2.35 -4.99 4.97
C ILE A 374 3.72 -5.67 5.13
N LEU A 375 3.94 -6.83 4.50
CA LEU A 375 5.25 -7.50 4.50
C LEU A 375 6.30 -6.67 3.77
N GLU A 376 5.97 -6.09 2.63
CA GLU A 376 6.89 -5.30 1.81
C GLU A 376 7.38 -4.05 2.57
N VAL A 377 6.50 -3.40 3.34
CA VAL A 377 6.89 -2.30 4.25
C VAL A 377 7.95 -2.75 5.26
N GLU A 378 7.80 -3.91 5.88
CA GLU A 378 8.76 -4.40 6.87
C GLU A 378 10.05 -4.90 6.21
N LYS A 379 9.93 -5.74 5.18
CA LYS A 379 11.05 -6.51 4.61
C LYS A 379 11.81 -5.78 3.53
N GLU A 380 11.12 -5.10 2.61
CA GLU A 380 11.74 -4.43 1.47
C GLU A 380 12.16 -3.01 1.83
N GLU A 381 11.30 -2.25 2.52
CA GLU A 381 11.59 -0.86 2.87
C GLU A 381 12.46 -0.75 4.14
N LEU A 382 12.15 -1.51 5.19
CA LEU A 382 12.81 -1.39 6.50
C LEU A 382 13.84 -2.50 6.79
N MET A 383 14.02 -3.47 5.87
CA MET A 383 14.95 -4.59 6.02
C MET A 383 14.75 -5.42 7.30
N ILE A 384 13.50 -5.49 7.78
CA ILE A 384 13.10 -6.29 8.94
C ILE A 384 12.77 -7.70 8.46
N ASN A 385 13.44 -8.70 9.03
CA ASN A 385 13.13 -10.10 8.73
C ASN A 385 11.77 -10.48 9.35
N ALA A 386 10.79 -10.84 8.51
CA ALA A 386 9.43 -11.13 8.94
C ALA A 386 8.73 -12.17 8.03
N GLY A 387 7.78 -12.94 8.58
CA GLY A 387 7.00 -13.99 7.90
C GLY A 387 5.50 -13.64 7.79
N LEU A 388 4.78 -14.23 6.83
CA LEU A 388 3.42 -13.81 6.42
C LEU A 388 2.31 -13.95 7.46
N GLN A 389 2.43 -14.84 8.44
CA GLN A 389 1.30 -15.15 9.32
C GLN A 389 0.76 -13.94 10.10
N ASP A 390 1.66 -13.06 10.55
CA ASP A 390 1.36 -11.97 11.49
C ASP A 390 0.30 -11.02 10.92
N ARG A 391 0.60 -10.56 9.72
CA ARG A 391 -0.19 -9.58 8.97
C ARG A 391 -1.43 -10.18 8.32
N VAL A 392 -1.43 -11.46 7.96
CA VAL A 392 -2.66 -12.12 7.49
C VAL A 392 -3.71 -12.10 8.60
N VAL A 393 -3.35 -12.53 9.81
CA VAL A 393 -4.29 -12.59 10.94
C VAL A 393 -4.70 -11.19 11.42
N GLN A 394 -3.82 -10.19 11.30
CA GLN A 394 -4.15 -8.80 11.63
C GLN A 394 -5.11 -8.13 10.63
N VAL A 395 -5.08 -8.55 9.36
CA VAL A 395 -6.00 -8.09 8.31
C VAL A 395 -7.33 -8.82 8.39
N TYR A 396 -7.30 -10.15 8.58
CA TYR A 396 -8.50 -10.98 8.56
C TYR A 396 -9.23 -11.01 9.89
N GLU A 397 -8.50 -10.93 11.00
CA GLU A 397 -8.99 -11.06 12.38
C GLU A 397 -9.67 -12.43 12.64
N GLY A 398 -9.85 -12.82 13.91
CA GLY A 398 -10.36 -14.13 14.27
C GLY A 398 -9.33 -15.27 14.21
N LEU A 399 -9.80 -16.48 13.94
CA LEU A 399 -9.04 -17.73 13.89
C LEU A 399 -8.86 -18.14 12.43
N ILE A 400 -7.64 -18.03 11.92
CA ILE A 400 -7.36 -18.13 10.49
C ILE A 400 -6.40 -19.28 10.22
N TYR A 401 -6.80 -20.18 9.32
CA TYR A 401 -5.92 -21.12 8.64
C TYR A 401 -5.28 -20.44 7.43
N MET A 402 -3.98 -20.67 7.25
CA MET A 402 -3.17 -20.01 6.23
C MET A 402 -2.28 -21.03 5.54
N ASP A 403 -2.37 -21.07 4.21
CA ASP A 403 -1.56 -21.91 3.34
C ASP A 403 -0.70 -21.03 2.42
N PHE A 404 0.62 -21.12 2.62
CA PHE A 404 1.62 -20.38 1.87
C PHE A 404 2.38 -21.27 0.87
N THR A 405 1.84 -22.43 0.49
CA THR A 405 2.45 -23.34 -0.48
C THR A 405 2.86 -22.61 -1.75
N ARG A 406 4.01 -23.02 -2.30
CA ARG A 406 4.66 -22.30 -3.40
C ARG A 406 3.75 -22.25 -4.64
N GLU A 407 2.99 -23.31 -4.87
CA GLU A 407 2.03 -23.42 -5.97
C GLU A 407 0.94 -22.34 -5.86
N LEU A 408 0.36 -22.16 -4.67
CA LEU A 408 -0.67 -21.14 -4.43
C LEU A 408 -0.09 -19.73 -4.52
N MET A 409 1.07 -19.50 -3.88
CA MET A 409 1.75 -18.21 -3.91
C MET A 409 2.10 -17.78 -5.35
N ASN A 410 2.56 -18.71 -6.19
CA ASN A 410 2.88 -18.43 -7.59
C ASN A 410 1.63 -18.21 -8.44
N LYS A 411 0.56 -18.97 -8.19
CA LYS A 411 -0.68 -18.90 -8.99
C LYS A 411 -1.51 -17.66 -8.67
N LEU A 412 -1.65 -17.31 -7.39
CA LEU A 412 -2.55 -16.25 -6.91
C LEU A 412 -1.80 -14.95 -6.58
N GLY A 413 -0.48 -15.00 -6.40
CA GLY A 413 0.32 -13.88 -5.89
C GLY A 413 0.19 -13.66 -4.38
N HIS A 414 -0.59 -14.50 -3.69
CA HIS A 414 -0.83 -14.51 -2.25
C HIS A 414 -1.15 -15.95 -1.78
N GLY A 415 -1.16 -16.18 -0.46
CA GLY A 415 -1.54 -17.48 0.12
C GLY A 415 -3.05 -17.70 0.14
N HIS A 416 -3.49 -18.90 0.47
CA HIS A 416 -4.90 -19.18 0.75
C HIS A 416 -5.19 -18.96 2.23
N TYR A 417 -6.18 -18.13 2.54
CA TYR A 417 -6.53 -17.73 3.89
C TYR A 417 -8.00 -18.06 4.15
N GLU A 418 -8.26 -18.87 5.18
CA GLU A 418 -9.59 -19.39 5.49
C GLU A 418 -9.95 -19.13 6.95
N TYR A 419 -11.16 -18.62 7.18
CA TYR A 419 -11.72 -18.52 8.53
C TYR A 419 -12.08 -19.91 9.04
N ILE A 420 -11.52 -20.31 10.18
CA ILE A 420 -11.96 -21.53 10.86
C ILE A 420 -13.26 -21.20 11.59
N ASN A 421 -14.38 -21.67 11.05
CA ASN A 421 -15.70 -21.42 11.62
C ASN A 421 -15.94 -22.32 12.83
N ILE A 422 -15.74 -21.76 14.02
CA ILE A 422 -16.04 -22.41 15.29
C ILE A 422 -16.89 -21.49 16.15
N ASN A 423 -17.82 -22.06 16.92
CA ASN A 423 -18.49 -21.32 17.96
C ASN A 423 -17.46 -20.91 19.03
N TRP A 424 -17.25 -19.62 19.22
CA TRP A 424 -16.22 -19.08 20.10
C TRP A 424 -16.35 -19.51 21.56
N THR A 425 -17.55 -19.88 22.01
CA THR A 425 -17.77 -20.44 23.36
C THR A 425 -17.18 -21.84 23.53
N GLU A 426 -16.91 -22.54 22.42
CA GLU A 426 -16.33 -23.88 22.41
C GLU A 426 -14.80 -23.86 22.29
N LEU A 427 -14.21 -22.69 21.97
CA LEU A 427 -12.77 -22.54 21.91
C LEU A 427 -12.19 -22.71 23.33
N PRO A 428 -11.17 -23.56 23.53
CA PRO A 428 -10.57 -23.76 24.84
C PRO A 428 -9.91 -22.48 25.33
N ARG A 429 -9.76 -22.37 26.66
CA ARG A 429 -9.07 -21.23 27.26
C ARG A 429 -7.57 -21.35 27.01
N PHE A 430 -6.96 -20.24 26.63
CA PHE A 430 -5.52 -20.14 26.49
C PHE A 430 -4.96 -19.14 27.49
N PHE A 431 -3.69 -19.29 27.85
CA PHE A 431 -2.93 -18.24 28.51
C PHE A 431 -1.71 -17.88 27.68
N LEU A 432 -1.28 -16.64 27.84
CA LEU A 432 -0.05 -16.11 27.31
C LEU A 432 0.83 -15.69 28.48
N THR A 433 2.08 -16.11 28.45
CA THR A 433 3.10 -15.65 29.39
C THR A 433 4.29 -15.09 28.64
N TYR A 434 4.92 -14.03 29.15
CA TYR A 434 6.08 -13.41 28.51
C TYR A 434 7.01 -12.79 29.54
N LEU A 435 8.30 -12.66 29.20
CA LEU A 435 9.30 -12.08 30.09
C LEU A 435 9.09 -10.57 30.21
N SER A 436 9.07 -10.04 31.44
CA SER A 436 8.96 -8.58 31.66
C SER A 436 10.18 -7.82 31.16
N ASN A 437 11.36 -8.44 31.26
CA ASN A 437 12.62 -7.94 30.72
C ASN A 437 13.27 -9.06 29.90
N PRO A 438 12.98 -9.17 28.60
CA PRO A 438 13.67 -10.14 27.76
C PRO A 438 15.19 -9.84 27.81
N SER A 439 15.98 -10.83 28.23
CA SER A 439 17.44 -10.70 28.16
C SER A 439 17.88 -10.75 26.70
N ASP A 440 18.97 -10.05 26.40
CA ASP A 440 19.57 -9.79 25.09
C ASP A 440 20.09 -11.07 24.36
N SER A 441 19.53 -12.25 24.68
CA SER A 441 19.88 -13.55 24.09
C SER A 441 19.39 -13.71 22.65
N GLY A 442 18.65 -12.73 22.11
CA GLY A 442 18.20 -12.68 20.71
C GLY A 442 19.30 -12.32 19.70
N LYS A 443 20.54 -12.01 20.16
CA LYS A 443 21.69 -11.74 19.29
C LYS A 443 22.28 -12.98 18.60
N ILE A 444 21.81 -14.18 18.93
CA ILE A 444 22.24 -15.39 18.24
C ILE A 444 21.46 -15.49 16.93
N HIS A 445 22.11 -15.08 15.83
CA HIS A 445 21.57 -15.21 14.49
C HIS A 445 21.21 -16.68 14.19
N SER A 446 19.94 -16.91 13.85
CA SER A 446 19.49 -18.20 13.33
C SER A 446 19.97 -18.37 11.89
N ASP A 447 20.62 -19.50 11.60
CA ASP A 447 21.01 -19.90 10.24
C ASP A 447 19.93 -20.75 9.53
N VAL A 448 18.78 -20.97 10.17
CA VAL A 448 17.70 -21.85 9.67
C VAL A 448 17.23 -21.44 8.29
N SER A 449 17.17 -20.13 8.02
CA SER A 449 16.80 -19.64 6.69
C SER A 449 17.83 -20.07 5.64
N THR A 450 19.12 -19.84 5.90
CA THR A 450 20.21 -20.27 5.02
C THR A 450 20.17 -21.78 4.81
N ARG A 451 20.05 -22.56 5.89
CA ARG A 451 19.99 -24.04 5.86
C ARG A 451 18.84 -24.56 5.02
N PHE A 452 17.67 -23.94 5.10
CA PHE A 452 16.52 -24.29 4.26
C PHE A 452 16.82 -24.08 2.76
N HIS A 453 17.40 -22.93 2.41
CA HIS A 453 17.73 -22.59 1.02
C HIS A 453 18.89 -23.42 0.46
N THR A 454 19.82 -23.87 1.30
CA THR A 454 20.93 -24.75 0.91
C THR A 454 20.56 -26.23 0.89
N GLY A 455 19.30 -26.59 1.18
CA GLY A 455 18.84 -27.98 1.08
C GLY A 455 19.09 -28.86 2.32
N ASP A 456 19.22 -28.28 3.51
CA ASP A 456 19.33 -29.06 4.75
C ASP A 456 18.06 -29.91 4.95
N LYS A 457 18.22 -31.23 4.88
CA LYS A 457 17.11 -32.19 4.98
C LYS A 457 16.37 -32.11 6.31
N VAL A 458 17.05 -31.82 7.42
CA VAL A 458 16.41 -31.72 8.74
C VAL A 458 15.49 -30.52 8.79
N VAL A 459 15.95 -29.38 8.27
CA VAL A 459 15.13 -28.15 8.23
C VAL A 459 14.00 -28.28 7.23
N GLN A 460 14.26 -28.77 6.02
CA GLN A 460 13.21 -28.94 5.00
C GLN A 460 12.13 -29.92 5.46
N GLN A 461 12.53 -31.08 6.02
CA GLN A 461 11.58 -32.04 6.58
C GLN A 461 10.83 -31.44 7.77
N GLY A 462 11.52 -30.75 8.68
CA GLY A 462 10.86 -30.10 9.82
C GLY A 462 9.83 -29.04 9.42
N MET A 463 10.09 -28.26 8.36
CA MET A 463 9.10 -27.31 7.81
C MET A 463 7.92 -28.03 7.16
N SER A 464 8.17 -29.12 6.43
CA SER A 464 7.11 -29.98 5.87
C SER A 464 6.26 -30.62 6.98
N ASP A 465 6.89 -31.10 8.05
CA ASP A 465 6.21 -31.72 9.19
C ASP A 465 5.35 -30.70 9.92
N LEU A 466 5.79 -29.44 10.05
CA LEU A 466 4.97 -28.36 10.60
C LEU A 466 3.75 -28.05 9.73
N ALA A 467 3.89 -28.10 8.41
CA ALA A 467 2.78 -27.90 7.49
C ALA A 467 1.75 -29.04 7.62
N SER A 468 2.19 -30.31 7.60
CA SER A 468 1.30 -31.46 7.83
C SER A 468 0.62 -31.42 9.20
N LEU A 469 1.37 -31.06 10.24
CA LEU A 469 0.84 -30.91 11.60
C LEU A 469 -0.24 -29.82 11.68
N THR A 470 -0.15 -28.80 10.83
CA THR A 470 -1.16 -27.74 10.73
C THR A 470 -2.47 -28.28 10.16
N ASP A 471 -2.40 -29.10 9.10
CA ASP A 471 -3.57 -29.76 8.52
C ASP A 471 -4.23 -30.72 9.54
N GLU A 472 -3.42 -31.52 10.24
CA GLU A 472 -3.92 -32.41 11.31
C GLU A 472 -4.60 -31.61 12.44
N THR A 473 -4.04 -30.44 12.78
CA THR A 473 -4.61 -29.55 13.80
C THR A 473 -5.91 -28.92 13.34
N LEU A 474 -6.05 -28.55 12.06
CA LEU A 474 -7.31 -28.05 11.50
C LEU A 474 -8.43 -29.08 11.67
N VAL A 475 -8.16 -30.35 11.33
CA VAL A 475 -9.11 -31.46 11.52
C VAL A 475 -9.46 -31.61 13.00
N ALA A 476 -8.47 -31.60 13.90
CA ALA A 476 -8.71 -31.73 15.33
C ALA A 476 -9.53 -30.57 15.91
N ILE A 477 -9.33 -29.34 15.43
CA ILE A 477 -10.15 -28.17 15.83
C ILE A 477 -11.60 -28.36 15.38
N ASN A 478 -11.82 -28.72 14.12
CA ASN A 478 -13.16 -28.93 13.56
C ASN A 478 -13.92 -30.07 14.26
N GLU A 479 -13.21 -31.11 14.71
CA GLU A 479 -13.76 -32.24 15.45
C GLU A 479 -13.76 -32.02 16.98
N ARG A 480 -13.34 -30.84 17.46
CA ARG A 480 -13.25 -30.48 18.89
C ARG A 480 -12.36 -31.43 19.72
N ARG A 481 -11.34 -32.03 19.10
CA ARG A 481 -10.35 -32.90 19.73
C ARG A 481 -9.23 -32.08 20.40
N TRP A 482 -9.59 -31.30 21.42
CA TRP A 482 -8.67 -30.38 22.11
C TRP A 482 -7.45 -31.04 22.75
N ASN A 483 -7.59 -32.29 23.20
CA ASN A 483 -6.47 -33.08 23.72
C ASN A 483 -5.43 -33.38 22.63
N ASP A 484 -5.86 -33.54 21.37
CA ASP A 484 -4.94 -33.75 20.26
C ASP A 484 -4.29 -32.43 19.84
N VAL A 485 -5.03 -31.32 19.85
CA VAL A 485 -4.46 -29.97 19.68
C VAL A 485 -3.36 -29.71 20.71
N ALA A 486 -3.56 -30.10 21.97
CA ALA A 486 -2.55 -30.00 23.02
C ALA A 486 -1.26 -30.77 22.67
N LYS A 487 -1.39 -32.02 22.22
CA LYS A 487 -0.25 -32.85 21.76
C LYS A 487 0.44 -32.22 20.55
N PHE A 488 -0.32 -31.67 19.61
CA PHE A 488 0.22 -31.02 18.42
C PHE A 488 0.98 -29.74 18.77
N MET A 489 0.51 -28.93 19.73
CA MET A 489 1.26 -27.77 20.22
C MET A 489 2.62 -28.17 20.78
N GLN A 490 2.69 -29.24 21.57
CA GLN A 490 3.95 -29.77 22.09
C GLN A 490 4.86 -30.28 20.96
N LYS A 491 4.30 -31.03 19.99
CA LYS A 491 5.04 -31.52 18.81
C LYS A 491 5.61 -30.37 17.97
N ASN A 492 4.85 -29.30 17.78
CA ASN A 492 5.33 -28.09 17.09
C ASN A 492 6.55 -27.50 17.80
N PHE A 493 6.53 -27.40 19.13
CA PHE A 493 7.69 -26.91 19.88
C PHE A 493 8.88 -27.85 19.73
N SER A 494 8.69 -29.16 19.83
CA SER A 494 9.76 -30.16 19.66
C SER A 494 10.41 -30.06 18.28
N LEU A 495 9.62 -29.97 17.20
CA LEU A 495 10.12 -29.77 15.83
C LEU A 495 10.92 -28.47 15.71
N ARG A 496 10.42 -27.38 16.32
CA ARG A 496 11.12 -26.10 16.31
C ARG A 496 12.45 -26.17 17.07
N ARG A 497 12.47 -26.82 18.23
CA ARG A 497 13.70 -27.02 19.02
C ARG A 497 14.72 -27.86 18.27
N GLN A 498 14.27 -28.90 17.55
CA GLN A 498 15.13 -29.70 16.68
C GLN A 498 15.76 -28.88 15.55
N MET A 499 15.00 -27.98 14.91
CA MET A 499 15.51 -27.17 13.81
C MET A 499 16.45 -26.04 14.26
N TYR A 500 16.08 -25.31 15.33
CA TYR A 500 16.77 -24.09 15.77
C TYR A 500 17.88 -24.35 16.80
N GLY A 501 17.72 -25.41 17.62
CA GLY A 501 18.62 -25.69 18.74
C GLY A 501 18.46 -24.74 19.94
N ASP A 502 18.91 -25.20 21.10
CA ASP A 502 18.69 -24.52 22.38
C ASP A 502 19.42 -23.17 22.50
N ALA A 503 20.56 -23.05 21.84
CA ALA A 503 21.34 -21.81 21.81
C ALA A 503 20.53 -20.67 21.19
N VAL A 504 19.89 -20.92 20.04
CA VAL A 504 19.09 -19.91 19.33
C VAL A 504 17.77 -19.64 20.05
N LEU A 505 17.13 -20.67 20.61
CA LEU A 505 15.87 -20.49 21.35
C LEU A 505 16.06 -19.75 22.66
N GLY A 506 17.23 -19.87 23.30
CA GLY A 506 17.58 -19.17 24.53
C GLY A 506 17.03 -19.85 25.79
N LYS A 507 17.87 -19.89 26.84
CA LYS A 507 17.59 -20.59 28.10
C LYS A 507 16.32 -20.11 28.78
N SER A 508 16.08 -18.79 28.84
CA SER A 508 14.89 -18.24 29.49
C SER A 508 13.58 -18.63 28.79
N ASN A 509 13.59 -18.70 27.45
CA ASN A 509 12.41 -19.13 26.69
C ASN A 509 12.11 -20.62 26.90
N ILE A 510 13.15 -21.46 26.91
CA ILE A 510 13.01 -22.88 27.21
C ILE A 510 12.51 -23.08 28.64
N LYS A 511 12.98 -22.28 29.61
CA LYS A 511 12.52 -22.36 30.99
C LYS A 511 11.02 -22.10 31.12
N MET A 512 10.47 -21.14 30.38
CA MET A 512 9.03 -20.91 30.34
C MET A 512 8.26 -22.15 29.85
N ILE A 513 8.79 -22.86 28.86
CA ILE A 513 8.18 -24.11 28.35
C ILE A 513 8.22 -25.20 29.43
N GLU A 514 9.34 -25.37 30.12
CA GLU A 514 9.50 -26.36 31.20
C GLU A 514 8.51 -26.13 32.35
N ILE A 515 8.24 -24.87 32.72
CA ILE A 515 7.26 -24.52 33.75
C ILE A 515 5.86 -25.01 33.34
N GLY A 516 5.43 -24.72 32.12
CA GLY A 516 4.14 -25.19 31.61
C GLY A 516 4.03 -26.72 31.61
N GLN A 517 5.09 -27.41 31.18
CA GLN A 517 5.16 -28.87 31.15
C GLN A 517 5.12 -29.49 32.54
N LYS A 518 5.78 -28.89 33.55
CA LYS A 518 5.75 -29.33 34.95
C LYS A 518 4.33 -29.34 35.52
N HIS A 519 3.48 -28.42 35.05
CA HIS A 519 2.07 -28.32 35.43
C HIS A 519 1.13 -29.11 34.50
N GLY A 520 1.65 -29.95 33.60
CA GLY A 520 0.85 -30.78 32.70
C GLY A 520 0.16 -30.00 31.58
N VAL A 521 0.58 -28.76 31.29
CA VAL A 521 -0.02 -27.91 30.27
C VAL A 521 0.77 -28.00 28.97
N ALA A 522 0.07 -28.15 27.84
CA ALA A 522 0.66 -28.00 26.52
C ALA A 522 1.03 -26.54 26.26
N VAL A 523 2.30 -26.29 25.97
CA VAL A 523 2.87 -24.96 25.77
C VAL A 523 3.78 -24.93 24.55
N LYS A 524 3.82 -23.78 23.86
CA LYS A 524 4.72 -23.52 22.73
C LYS A 524 4.96 -22.02 22.52
N PHE A 525 5.85 -21.67 21.62
CA PHE A 525 6.06 -20.28 21.23
C PHE A 525 4.97 -19.77 20.26
N PRO A 526 4.28 -18.66 20.58
CA PRO A 526 3.29 -18.04 19.69
C PRO A 526 3.94 -17.21 18.57
N GLY A 527 5.24 -16.93 18.65
CA GLY A 527 5.99 -16.11 17.69
C GLY A 527 7.47 -16.50 17.62
N SER A 528 8.36 -15.53 17.39
CA SER A 528 9.81 -15.76 17.27
C SER A 528 10.51 -16.11 18.60
N GLY A 529 9.97 -15.67 19.73
CA GLY A 529 10.50 -15.93 21.08
C GLY A 529 10.00 -14.88 22.09
N GLY A 530 10.37 -15.00 23.36
CA GLY A 530 10.02 -14.03 24.42
C GLY A 530 8.63 -14.19 25.03
N ALA A 531 7.78 -15.04 24.45
CA ALA A 531 6.48 -15.42 24.99
C ALA A 531 6.19 -16.91 24.80
N VAL A 532 5.29 -17.44 25.61
CA VAL A 532 4.75 -18.81 25.55
C VAL A 532 3.22 -18.76 25.58
N LEU A 533 2.61 -19.49 24.67
CA LEU A 533 1.18 -19.77 24.62
C LEU A 533 0.95 -21.15 25.23
N GLY A 534 -0.01 -21.24 26.15
CA GLY A 534 -0.45 -22.51 26.71
C GLY A 534 -1.95 -22.74 26.60
N LEU A 535 -2.34 -24.00 26.45
CA LEU A 535 -3.72 -24.47 26.42
C LEU A 535 -4.14 -24.92 27.82
N LEU A 536 -5.12 -24.26 28.43
CA LEU A 536 -5.63 -24.65 29.74
C LEU A 536 -6.57 -25.86 29.62
N ASN A 537 -6.28 -26.92 30.37
CA ASN A 537 -7.20 -28.06 30.51
C ASN A 537 -8.11 -27.87 31.74
N SER A 538 -9.14 -28.72 31.89
CA SER A 538 -10.10 -28.66 33.01
C SER A 538 -9.44 -28.78 34.38
N ASP A 539 -8.32 -29.50 34.44
CA ASP A 539 -7.64 -29.87 35.68
C ASP A 539 -6.53 -28.88 36.05
N THR A 540 -6.28 -27.86 35.21
CA THR A 540 -5.22 -26.88 35.43
C THR A 540 -5.63 -25.93 36.55
N VAL A 541 -4.90 -25.98 37.67
CA VAL A 541 -4.99 -24.96 38.72
C VAL A 541 -4.29 -23.69 38.24
N ILE A 542 -5.05 -22.81 37.59
CA ILE A 542 -4.53 -21.61 36.93
C ILE A 542 -3.77 -20.69 37.89
N ASP A 543 -4.17 -20.63 39.17
CA ASP A 543 -3.56 -19.75 40.16
C ASP A 543 -2.16 -20.21 40.55
N ASP A 544 -1.93 -21.53 40.65
CA ASP A 544 -0.61 -22.08 40.95
C ASP A 544 0.32 -21.92 39.74
N LEU A 545 -0.20 -22.16 38.53
CA LEU A 545 0.53 -21.91 37.29
C LEU A 545 0.93 -20.43 37.16
N ARG A 546 0.00 -19.51 37.45
CA ARG A 546 0.24 -18.07 37.43
C ARG A 546 1.33 -17.67 38.42
N LYS A 547 1.25 -18.15 39.67
CA LYS A 547 2.26 -17.88 40.71
C LYS A 547 3.65 -18.39 40.31
N GLU A 548 3.75 -19.59 39.72
CA GLU A 548 5.03 -20.16 39.28
C GLU A 548 5.64 -19.35 38.14
N TYR A 549 4.86 -18.93 37.14
CA TYR A 549 5.40 -18.04 36.10
C TYR A 549 5.84 -16.67 36.65
N GLN A 550 5.04 -16.08 37.55
CA GLN A 550 5.34 -14.79 38.16
C GLN A 550 6.58 -14.84 39.06
N SER A 551 6.80 -15.94 39.80
CA SER A 551 8.00 -16.12 40.62
C SER A 551 9.29 -16.18 39.78
N HIS A 552 9.17 -16.48 38.49
CA HIS A 552 10.25 -16.46 37.51
C HIS A 552 10.32 -15.17 36.67
N GLY A 553 9.62 -14.10 37.09
CA GLY A 553 9.66 -12.79 36.43
C GLY A 553 8.91 -12.74 35.10
N CYS A 554 7.94 -13.64 34.89
CA CYS A 554 7.07 -13.61 33.72
C CYS A 554 5.76 -12.87 34.03
N VAL A 555 5.22 -12.16 33.05
CA VAL A 555 3.85 -11.66 33.07
C VAL A 555 2.92 -12.75 32.57
N PHE A 556 1.85 -13.04 33.28
CA PHE A 556 0.85 -14.04 32.91
C PHE A 556 -0.48 -13.38 32.59
N VAL A 557 -1.06 -13.69 31.43
CA VAL A 557 -2.31 -13.11 30.94
C VAL A 557 -3.19 -14.21 30.37
N GLU A 558 -4.48 -14.20 30.69
CA GLU A 558 -5.44 -15.05 30.00
C GLU A 558 -5.78 -14.48 28.63
N VAL A 559 -5.77 -15.33 27.61
CA VAL A 559 -6.03 -14.90 26.24
C VAL A 559 -7.51 -14.58 26.06
N ILE A 560 -7.78 -13.40 25.52
CA ILE A 560 -9.10 -12.94 25.11
C ILE A 560 -9.12 -12.96 23.58
N PRO A 561 -9.78 -13.93 22.94
CA PRO A 561 -9.90 -13.97 21.48
C PRO A 561 -10.54 -12.69 20.93
N HIS A 562 -9.98 -12.18 19.83
CA HIS A 562 -10.64 -11.13 19.05
C HIS A 562 -11.49 -11.75 17.96
N ILE A 563 -12.78 -11.43 18.01
CA ILE A 563 -13.80 -11.94 17.10
C ILE A 563 -14.16 -10.77 16.16
N PRO A 564 -13.95 -10.91 14.84
CA PRO A 564 -14.38 -9.89 13.89
C PRO A 564 -15.91 -9.76 13.92
N GLN A 565 -16.40 -8.53 13.80
CA GLN A 565 -17.83 -8.21 13.79
C GLN A 565 -18.49 -8.51 12.45
#